data_AF-A0A7C3Z640-F1
#
_entry.id   AF-A0A7C3Z640-F1
#
_cell.length_a   1.000
_cell.length_b   1.000
_cell.length_c   1.000
_cell.angle_alpha   90.00
_cell.angle_beta   90.00
_cell.angle_gamma   90.00
#
_symmetry.space_group_name_H-M   'P 1'
#
loop_
_entity.id
_entity.type
_entity.pdbx_description
1 polymer ?
#
loop_
_entity_poly.entity_id
_entity_poly.type
_entity_poly.pdbx_seq_one_letter_code
_entity_poly.pdbx_strand_id
1 'polypeptide(L)'
;MKSLLRLVCHQAPERILRCNGVFSLLCSRCTGIYSGFSLGILFLFFFRRKASLFPGLRTSILAGFFIFFNIVHPFLASHFAILDSNFLRFAAGFFCGISLALFVYPLFVNVFVARPGNNHSAGNLREFFFYCIILSIAVLLVFAFRTTGLEILNILAIAGLLGIYLMLNATAAGMLLNWRGKRNKPAAFLMLVLYILLFFSIEYIVLSHGK
;
A
#
# COMPACT_ATOMS: atom_id res chain seq x y z
N MET A 1 18.25 9.46 -18.40
CA MET A 1 18.04 8.47 -17.32
C MET A 1 16.56 8.46 -16.95
N LYS A 2 15.78 7.42 -17.32
CA LYS A 2 14.38 7.30 -16.85
C LYS A 2 14.45 7.12 -15.33
N SER A 3 13.78 7.96 -14.54
CA SER A 3 13.74 7.77 -13.08
C SER A 3 13.10 6.40 -12.78
N LEU A 4 13.64 5.65 -11.81
CA LEU A 4 13.08 4.34 -11.39
C LEU A 4 11.59 4.41 -11.07
N LEU A 5 11.14 5.55 -10.53
CA LEU A 5 9.73 5.82 -10.23
C LEU A 5 8.83 5.81 -11.47
N ARG A 6 9.36 6.03 -12.68
CA ARG A 6 8.58 5.90 -13.92
C ARG A 6 8.19 4.47 -14.23
N LEU A 7 8.86 3.47 -13.66
CA LEU A 7 8.48 2.06 -13.84
C LEU A 7 7.13 1.76 -13.18
N VAL A 8 6.83 2.43 -12.07
CA VAL A 8 5.63 2.20 -11.26
C VAL A 8 4.57 3.30 -11.39
N CYS A 9 4.96 4.49 -11.85
CA CYS A 9 4.06 5.63 -12.00
C CYS A 9 4.30 6.35 -13.33
N HIS A 10 3.24 6.67 -14.07
CA HIS A 10 3.37 7.39 -15.33
C HIS A 10 3.79 8.87 -15.18
N GLN A 11 3.74 9.44 -13.97
CA GLN A 11 4.17 10.82 -13.64
C GLN A 11 3.68 11.91 -14.63
N ALA A 12 2.41 11.88 -15.06
CA ALA A 12 1.91 12.88 -15.99
C ALA A 12 1.70 14.22 -15.27
N PRO A 13 2.21 15.36 -15.80
CA PRO A 13 2.26 16.65 -15.09
C PRO A 13 0.91 17.15 -14.55
N GLU A 14 -0.18 16.85 -15.25
CA GLU A 14 -1.55 17.22 -14.89
C GLU A 14 -2.12 16.39 -13.72
N ARG A 15 -1.48 15.26 -13.39
CA ARG A 15 -1.93 14.34 -12.33
C ARG A 15 -1.09 14.41 -11.06
N ILE A 16 -0.11 15.31 -10.99
CA ILE A 16 0.81 15.47 -9.85
C ILE A 16 0.18 16.43 -8.83
N LEU A 17 0.28 16.11 -7.52
CA LEU A 17 -0.12 17.01 -6.46
C LEU A 17 0.87 18.17 -6.38
N ARG A 18 0.35 19.39 -6.28
CA ARG A 18 1.14 20.62 -6.20
C ARG A 18 0.73 21.40 -4.96
N CYS A 19 1.70 21.80 -4.16
CA CYS A 19 1.49 22.68 -3.02
C CYS A 19 2.64 23.68 -2.93
N ASN A 20 2.35 24.99 -3.11
CA ASN A 20 3.31 26.09 -2.98
C ASN A 20 4.69 25.85 -3.66
N GLY A 21 4.66 25.39 -4.91
CA GLY A 21 5.89 25.13 -5.70
C GLY A 21 6.56 23.78 -5.44
N VAL A 22 6.10 23.00 -4.45
CA VAL A 22 6.53 21.62 -4.21
C VAL A 22 5.60 20.66 -4.96
N PHE A 23 6.19 19.63 -5.55
CA PHE A 23 5.49 18.60 -6.32
C PHE A 23 5.58 17.25 -5.60
N SER A 24 4.52 16.44 -5.70
CA SER A 24 4.62 15.05 -5.28
C SER A 24 5.55 14.25 -6.20
N LEU A 25 6.32 13.32 -5.64
CA LEU A 25 7.24 12.45 -6.40
C LEU A 25 6.50 11.50 -7.33
N LEU A 26 5.24 11.17 -7.00
CA LEU A 26 4.35 10.30 -7.76
C LEU A 26 3.09 11.06 -8.17
N CYS A 27 2.29 10.50 -9.08
CA CYS A 27 0.97 11.07 -9.38
C CYS A 27 0.05 10.95 -8.16
N SER A 28 -0.95 11.81 -8.07
CA SER A 28 -1.88 11.93 -6.93
C SER A 28 -2.44 10.58 -6.50
N ARG A 29 -2.79 9.70 -7.45
CA ARG A 29 -3.27 8.35 -7.15
C ARG A 29 -2.20 7.48 -6.50
N CYS A 30 -1.03 7.36 -7.11
CA CYS A 30 0.06 6.55 -6.57
C CYS A 30 0.50 7.07 -5.19
N THR A 31 0.59 8.38 -5.02
CA THR A 31 0.83 9.01 -3.71
C THR A 31 -0.23 8.58 -2.69
N GLY A 32 -1.51 8.58 -3.06
CA GLY A 32 -2.61 8.06 -2.24
C GLY A 32 -2.42 6.59 -1.87
N ILE A 33 -2.26 5.70 -2.86
CA ILE A 33 -2.09 4.25 -2.64
C ILE A 33 -0.97 3.97 -1.65
N TYR A 34 0.22 4.52 -1.89
CA TYR A 34 1.36 4.18 -1.07
C TYR A 34 1.33 4.85 0.30
N SER A 35 0.87 6.10 0.41
CA SER A 35 0.71 6.74 1.72
C SER A 35 -0.38 6.06 2.57
N GLY A 36 -1.51 5.69 1.95
CA GLY A 36 -2.59 4.94 2.59
C GLY A 36 -2.14 3.55 3.04
N PHE A 37 -1.36 2.86 2.22
CA PHE A 37 -0.77 1.58 2.61
C PHE A 37 0.20 1.73 3.78
N SER A 38 1.14 2.68 3.73
CA SER A 38 2.07 2.95 4.83
C SER A 38 1.36 3.20 6.15
N LEU A 39 0.37 4.11 6.14
CA LEU A 39 -0.39 4.44 7.33
C LEU A 39 -1.24 3.25 7.82
N GLY A 40 -1.83 2.49 6.90
CA GLY A 40 -2.57 1.27 7.22
C GLY A 40 -1.69 0.21 7.89
N ILE A 41 -0.48 -0.02 7.37
CA ILE A 41 0.49 -0.94 7.97
C ILE A 41 0.96 -0.44 9.34
N LEU A 42 1.30 0.85 9.48
CA LEU A 42 1.68 1.42 10.78
C LEU A 42 0.56 1.25 11.80
N PHE A 43 -0.67 1.57 11.41
CA PHE A 43 -1.84 1.38 12.26
C PHE A 43 -1.99 -0.08 12.71
N LEU A 44 -1.95 -1.03 11.77
CA LEU A 44 -2.09 -2.46 12.10
C LEU A 44 -0.91 -2.96 12.93
N PHE A 45 0.30 -2.47 12.67
CA PHE A 45 1.48 -2.83 13.44
C PHE A 45 1.37 -2.39 14.91
N PHE A 46 0.91 -1.17 15.18
CA PHE A 46 0.80 -0.64 16.54
C PHE A 46 -0.44 -1.15 17.28
N PHE A 47 -1.60 -1.24 16.61
CA PHE A 47 -2.88 -1.52 17.26
C PHE A 47 -3.38 -2.96 17.07
N ARG A 48 -2.91 -3.66 16.04
CA ARG A 48 -3.36 -5.01 15.65
C ARG A 48 -2.18 -5.94 15.35
N ARG A 49 -1.08 -5.81 16.12
CA ARG A 49 0.23 -6.43 15.83
C ARG A 49 0.19 -7.91 15.43
N LYS A 50 -0.70 -8.69 16.05
CA LYS A 50 -0.84 -10.15 15.82
C LYS A 50 -2.09 -10.53 15.01
N ALA A 51 -2.77 -9.58 14.38
CA ALA A 51 -3.93 -9.87 13.53
C ALA A 51 -3.48 -10.67 12.31
N SER A 52 -3.99 -11.90 12.23
CA SER A 52 -3.64 -12.91 11.23
C SER A 52 -4.84 -13.29 10.38
N LEU A 53 -6.06 -12.98 10.83
CA LEU A 53 -7.24 -13.19 10.02
C LEU A 53 -7.43 -11.98 9.09
N PHE A 54 -7.87 -12.25 7.86
CA PHE A 54 -8.33 -11.24 6.91
C PHE A 54 -9.46 -10.39 7.51
N PRO A 55 -9.84 -9.25 6.93
CA PRO A 55 -10.98 -8.49 7.41
C PRO A 55 -12.26 -9.34 7.41
N GLY A 56 -13.19 -9.05 8.33
CA GLY A 56 -14.50 -9.71 8.34
C GLY A 56 -15.21 -9.53 7.00
N LEU A 57 -16.11 -10.47 6.61
CA LEU A 57 -16.69 -10.53 5.25
C LEU A 57 -17.21 -9.18 4.73
N ARG A 58 -18.02 -8.47 5.53
CA ARG A 58 -18.57 -7.15 5.15
C ARG A 58 -17.46 -6.12 4.93
N THR A 59 -16.44 -6.12 5.78
CA THR A 59 -15.27 -5.26 5.64
C THR A 59 -14.46 -5.62 4.42
N SER A 60 -14.29 -6.92 4.13
CA SER A 60 -13.60 -7.41 2.94
C SER A 60 -14.32 -6.97 1.65
N ILE A 61 -15.65 -7.01 1.62
CA ILE A 61 -16.44 -6.50 0.47
C ILE A 61 -16.18 -5.01 0.26
N LEU A 62 -16.23 -4.20 1.33
CA LEU A 62 -16.01 -2.75 1.21
C LEU A 62 -14.55 -2.40 0.87
N ALA A 63 -13.58 -3.09 1.46
CA ALA A 63 -12.16 -2.94 1.11
C ALA A 63 -11.91 -3.35 -0.35
N GLY A 64 -12.53 -4.44 -0.80
CA GLY A 64 -12.53 -4.88 -2.19
C GLY A 64 -13.14 -3.84 -3.14
N PHE A 65 -14.23 -3.19 -2.72
CA PHE A 65 -14.83 -2.08 -3.46
C PHE A 65 -13.84 -0.92 -3.65
N PHE A 66 -13.10 -0.50 -2.62
CA PHE A 66 -12.11 0.58 -2.77
C PHE A 66 -10.96 0.21 -3.71
N ILE A 67 -10.49 -1.04 -3.65
CA ILE A 67 -9.47 -1.55 -4.57
C ILE A 67 -10.00 -1.54 -6.00
N PHE A 68 -11.20 -2.10 -6.22
CA PHE A 68 -11.85 -2.16 -7.52
C PHE A 68 -12.14 -0.75 -8.08
N PHE A 69 -12.68 0.15 -7.26
CA PHE A 69 -12.96 1.52 -7.63
C PHE A 69 -11.70 2.24 -8.10
N ASN A 70 -10.56 2.05 -7.44
CA ASN A 70 -9.30 2.64 -7.86
C ASN A 70 -8.80 2.13 -9.24
N ILE A 71 -9.13 0.89 -9.61
CA ILE A 71 -8.84 0.31 -10.93
C ILE A 71 -9.80 0.84 -12.00
N VAL A 72 -11.08 1.01 -11.68
CA VAL A 72 -12.13 1.42 -12.64
C VAL A 72 -12.23 2.94 -12.82
N HIS A 73 -11.89 3.73 -11.80
CA HIS A 73 -11.90 5.20 -11.85
C HIS A 73 -11.18 5.81 -13.07
N PRO A 74 -9.98 5.37 -13.50
CA PRO A 74 -9.36 5.86 -14.74
C PRO A 74 -10.27 5.76 -15.96
N PHE A 75 -10.92 4.62 -16.11
CA PHE A 75 -11.79 4.32 -17.23
C PHE A 75 -13.04 5.20 -17.20
N LEU A 76 -13.64 5.37 -16.01
CA LEU A 76 -14.79 6.25 -15.82
C LEU A 76 -14.45 7.72 -16.11
N ALA A 77 -13.30 8.19 -15.61
CA ALA A 77 -12.84 9.54 -15.85
C ALA A 77 -12.56 9.81 -17.33
N SER A 78 -11.97 8.86 -18.06
CA SER A 78 -11.64 9.04 -19.47
C SER A 78 -12.84 8.93 -20.42
N HIS A 79 -13.82 8.06 -20.12
CA HIS A 79 -14.94 7.79 -21.03
C HIS A 79 -16.20 8.61 -20.72
N PHE A 80 -16.40 8.99 -19.47
CA PHE A 80 -17.62 9.69 -19.05
C PHE A 80 -17.34 11.10 -18.51
N ALA A 81 -16.08 11.57 -18.50
CA ALA A 81 -15.67 12.86 -17.95
C ALA A 81 -16.13 13.10 -16.50
N ILE A 82 -16.37 12.03 -15.74
CA ILE A 82 -16.91 12.11 -14.38
C ILE A 82 -15.79 12.40 -13.37
N LEU A 83 -15.95 13.51 -12.63
CA LEU A 83 -15.28 13.80 -11.35
C LEU A 83 -13.74 13.65 -11.34
N ASP A 84 -13.05 14.13 -12.37
CA ASP A 84 -11.60 13.91 -12.50
C ASP A 84 -10.76 15.03 -11.85
N SER A 85 -10.61 14.99 -10.52
CA SER A 85 -9.73 15.91 -9.77
C SER A 85 -8.55 15.19 -9.12
N ASN A 86 -7.43 15.90 -8.94
CA ASN A 86 -6.26 15.36 -8.24
C ASN A 86 -6.58 14.94 -6.80
N PHE A 87 -7.48 15.66 -6.14
CA PHE A 87 -7.97 15.29 -4.81
C PHE A 87 -8.73 13.97 -4.82
N LEU A 88 -9.67 13.76 -5.76
CA LEU A 88 -10.42 12.51 -5.84
C LEU A 88 -9.50 11.33 -6.22
N ARG A 89 -8.56 11.54 -7.15
CA ARG A 89 -7.53 10.54 -7.50
C ARG A 89 -6.71 10.14 -6.27
N PHE A 90 -6.30 11.12 -5.47
CA PHE A 90 -5.59 10.88 -4.21
C PHE A 90 -6.46 10.10 -3.22
N ALA A 91 -7.70 10.54 -2.97
CA ALA A 91 -8.62 9.88 -2.03
C ALA A 91 -8.92 8.43 -2.43
N ALA A 92 -9.23 8.17 -3.71
CA ALA A 92 -9.44 6.84 -4.24
C ALA A 92 -8.20 5.95 -4.06
N GLY A 93 -7.02 6.49 -4.35
CA GLY A 93 -5.76 5.82 -4.09
C GLY A 93 -5.56 5.54 -2.59
N PHE A 94 -5.82 6.52 -1.74
CA PHE A 94 -5.62 6.43 -0.29
C PHE A 94 -6.45 5.33 0.36
N PHE A 95 -7.75 5.27 0.08
CA PHE A 95 -8.61 4.20 0.59
C PHE A 95 -8.29 2.84 -0.02
N CYS A 96 -7.83 2.79 -1.27
CA CYS A 96 -7.27 1.58 -1.86
C CYS A 96 -6.02 1.11 -1.09
N GLY A 97 -5.09 2.02 -0.76
CA GLY A 97 -3.90 1.73 0.04
C GLY A 97 -4.22 1.16 1.43
N ILE A 98 -5.15 1.78 2.15
CA ILE A 98 -5.63 1.27 3.45
C ILE A 98 -6.23 -0.12 3.31
N SER A 99 -7.05 -0.32 2.27
CA SER A 99 -7.67 -1.61 1.97
C SER A 99 -6.63 -2.69 1.65
N LEU A 100 -5.58 -2.36 0.88
CA LEU A 100 -4.47 -3.28 0.62
C LEU A 100 -3.74 -3.68 1.90
N ALA A 101 -3.47 -2.72 2.80
CA ALA A 101 -2.82 -3.02 4.08
C ALA A 101 -3.61 -4.04 4.90
N LEU A 102 -4.94 -3.96 4.90
CA LEU A 102 -5.82 -4.90 5.60
C LEU A 102 -5.71 -6.35 5.11
N PHE A 103 -5.32 -6.58 3.86
CA PHE A 103 -5.12 -7.92 3.28
C PHE A 103 -3.65 -8.36 3.35
N VAL A 104 -2.71 -7.47 3.05
CA VAL A 104 -1.27 -7.78 3.01
C VAL A 104 -0.71 -8.01 4.42
N TYR A 105 -1.17 -7.26 5.41
CA TYR A 105 -0.70 -7.39 6.79
C TYR A 105 -0.96 -8.78 7.40
N PRO A 106 -2.21 -9.32 7.41
CA PRO A 106 -2.45 -10.65 7.97
C PRO A 106 -1.69 -11.75 7.22
N LEU A 107 -1.50 -11.63 5.90
CA LEU A 107 -0.67 -12.55 5.12
C LEU A 107 0.77 -12.57 5.67
N PHE A 108 1.37 -11.40 5.85
CA PHE A 108 2.71 -11.27 6.41
C PHE A 108 2.79 -11.84 7.83
N VAL A 109 1.81 -11.56 8.69
CA VAL A 109 1.75 -12.07 10.06
C VAL A 109 1.69 -13.60 10.09
N ASN A 110 0.88 -14.23 9.24
CA ASN A 110 0.77 -15.70 9.20
C ASN A 110 2.07 -16.40 8.81
N VAL A 111 2.88 -15.77 7.98
CA VAL A 111 4.16 -16.34 7.53
C VAL A 111 5.26 -16.07 8.56
N PHE A 112 5.43 -14.81 8.98
CA PHE A 112 6.64 -14.40 9.72
C PHE A 112 6.49 -14.37 11.24
N VAL A 113 5.27 -14.33 11.78
CA VAL A 113 5.07 -14.29 13.23
C VAL A 113 4.92 -15.71 13.76
N ALA A 114 5.80 -16.12 14.68
CA ALA A 114 5.81 -17.49 15.22
C ALA A 114 4.52 -17.91 15.96
N ARG A 115 3.82 -16.94 16.55
CA ARG A 115 2.53 -17.15 17.22
C ARG A 115 1.54 -16.09 16.73
N PRO A 116 0.95 -16.28 15.53
CA PRO A 116 -0.08 -15.37 15.03
C PRO A 116 -1.28 -15.41 15.98
N GLY A 117 -2.00 -14.29 16.09
CA GLY A 117 -3.24 -14.24 16.87
C GLY A 117 -4.38 -14.97 16.16
N ASN A 118 -5.60 -14.78 16.65
CA ASN A 118 -6.82 -15.24 15.97
C ASN A 118 -7.83 -14.09 15.81
N ASN A 119 -7.30 -12.89 15.53
CA ASN A 119 -8.08 -11.67 15.39
C ASN A 119 -8.04 -11.18 13.94
N HIS A 120 -9.15 -10.62 13.47
CA HIS A 120 -9.24 -9.95 12.17
C HIS A 120 -8.43 -8.65 12.15
N SER A 121 -7.85 -8.31 11.01
CA SER A 121 -7.22 -6.99 10.78
C SER A 121 -8.22 -5.84 10.92
N ALA A 122 -9.47 -6.08 10.48
CA ALA A 122 -10.65 -5.29 10.79
C ALA A 122 -11.89 -6.20 10.87
N GLY A 123 -12.42 -6.42 12.08
CA GLY A 123 -13.46 -7.41 12.33
C GLY A 123 -14.85 -7.00 11.85
N ASN A 124 -15.13 -5.70 11.78
CA ASN A 124 -16.43 -5.17 11.36
C ASN A 124 -16.29 -3.81 10.65
N LEU A 125 -17.39 -3.34 10.05
CA LEU A 125 -17.40 -2.07 9.31
C LEU A 125 -17.10 -0.86 10.20
N ARG A 126 -17.54 -0.88 11.47
CA ARG A 126 -17.29 0.22 12.41
C ARG A 126 -15.80 0.41 12.65
N GLU A 127 -15.06 -0.67 12.87
CA GLU A 127 -13.60 -0.63 13.00
C GLU A 127 -12.95 -0.07 11.74
N PHE A 128 -13.39 -0.54 10.56
CA PHE A 128 -12.83 -0.06 9.30
C PHE A 128 -13.11 1.43 9.05
N PHE A 129 -14.34 1.89 9.29
CA PHE A 129 -14.67 3.31 9.19
C PHE A 129 -13.88 4.14 10.19
N PHE A 130 -13.69 3.66 11.42
CA PHE A 130 -12.85 4.32 12.41
C PHE A 130 -11.41 4.47 11.92
N TYR A 131 -10.84 3.43 11.30
CA TYR A 131 -9.51 3.50 10.69
C TYR A 131 -9.47 4.52 9.55
N CYS A 132 -10.42 4.44 8.63
CA CYS A 132 -10.53 5.38 7.51
C CYS A 132 -10.62 6.83 7.99
N ILE A 133 -11.43 7.10 9.02
CA ILE A 133 -11.59 8.45 9.59
C ILE A 133 -10.28 8.92 10.24
N ILE A 134 -9.67 8.12 11.12
CA ILE A 134 -8.42 8.50 11.80
C ILE A 134 -7.31 8.77 10.78
N LEU A 135 -7.13 7.88 9.81
CA LEU A 135 -6.08 8.02 8.82
C LEU A 135 -6.36 9.19 7.86
N SER A 136 -7.62 9.44 7.52
CA SER A 136 -8.01 10.63 6.74
C SER A 136 -7.73 11.92 7.51
N ILE A 137 -8.05 11.98 8.81
CA ILE A 137 -7.71 13.13 9.67
C ILE A 137 -6.20 13.33 9.71
N ALA A 138 -5.42 12.27 9.92
CA ALA A 138 -3.96 12.34 9.93
C ALA A 138 -3.41 12.93 8.62
N VAL A 139 -3.94 12.50 7.47
CA VAL A 139 -3.53 13.03 6.17
C VAL A 139 -4.01 14.47 5.94
N LEU A 140 -5.22 14.83 6.37
CA LEU A 140 -5.71 16.21 6.28
C LEU A 140 -4.87 17.16 7.13
N LEU A 141 -4.45 16.71 8.32
CA LEU A 141 -3.51 17.46 9.16
C LEU A 141 -2.18 17.65 8.42
N VAL A 142 -1.65 16.61 7.76
CA VAL A 142 -0.45 16.73 6.92
C VAL A 142 -0.66 17.78 5.83
N PHE A 143 -1.78 17.79 5.11
CA PHE A 143 -2.09 18.81 4.11
C PHE A 143 -2.19 20.24 4.69
N ALA A 144 -2.57 20.40 5.95
CA ALA A 144 -2.63 21.71 6.60
C ALA A 144 -1.24 22.37 6.74
N PHE A 145 -0.16 21.57 6.80
CA PHE A 145 1.23 22.05 6.89
C PHE A 145 1.85 22.44 5.53
N ARG A 146 1.02 22.75 4.52
CA ARG A 146 1.41 23.27 3.20
C ARG A 146 2.58 22.50 2.57
N THR A 147 3.78 23.09 2.52
CA THR A 147 4.97 22.50 1.88
C THR A 147 5.52 21.30 2.63
N THR A 148 5.71 21.42 3.95
CA THR A 148 6.20 20.33 4.82
C THR A 148 5.24 19.14 4.79
N GLY A 149 3.95 19.41 4.65
CA GLY A 149 2.92 18.40 4.45
C GLY A 149 3.20 17.48 3.26
N LEU A 150 3.50 18.08 2.11
CA LEU A 150 3.73 17.32 0.88
C LEU A 150 5.02 16.49 0.93
N GLU A 151 6.05 16.96 1.64
CA GLU A 151 7.29 16.21 1.88
C GLU A 151 7.04 14.96 2.74
N ILE A 152 6.28 15.10 3.83
CA ILE A 152 5.87 13.96 4.66
C ILE A 152 5.09 12.95 3.81
N LEU A 153 4.17 13.44 2.97
CA LEU A 153 3.39 12.59 2.08
C LEU A 153 4.27 11.84 1.07
N ASN A 154 5.31 12.49 0.55
CA ASN A 154 6.31 11.87 -0.33
C ASN A 154 7.10 10.78 0.41
N ILE A 155 7.54 11.02 1.65
CA ILE A 155 8.22 10.01 2.47
C ILE A 155 7.30 8.81 2.70
N LEU A 156 6.04 9.05 3.10
CA LEU A 156 5.05 7.99 3.29
C LEU A 156 4.78 7.22 1.99
N ALA A 157 4.76 7.89 0.85
CA ALA A 157 4.54 7.25 -0.43
C ALA A 157 5.75 6.39 -0.86
N ILE A 158 6.99 6.84 -0.64
CA ILE A 158 8.18 6.02 -0.92
C ILE A 158 8.26 4.83 0.04
N ALA A 159 8.02 5.05 1.34
CA ALA A 159 7.97 3.98 2.34
C ALA A 159 6.90 2.95 2.00
N GLY A 160 5.75 3.39 1.48
CA GLY A 160 4.64 2.52 1.12
C GLY A 160 4.89 1.72 -0.13
N LEU A 161 5.52 2.34 -1.14
CA LEU A 161 5.98 1.65 -2.33
C LEU A 161 6.95 0.53 -1.93
N LEU A 162 8.01 0.85 -1.19
CA LEU A 162 8.98 -0.15 -0.74
C LEU A 162 8.33 -1.21 0.15
N GLY A 163 7.43 -0.80 1.04
CA GLY A 163 6.72 -1.67 1.96
C GLY A 163 5.83 -2.69 1.26
N ILE A 164 5.04 -2.28 0.27
CA ILE A 164 4.19 -3.21 -0.52
C ILE A 164 5.06 -4.27 -1.17
N TYR A 165 6.08 -3.86 -1.93
CA TYR A 165 6.94 -4.78 -2.67
C TYR A 165 7.69 -5.72 -1.72
N LEU A 166 8.28 -5.18 -0.65
CA LEU A 166 9.01 -5.99 0.32
C LEU A 166 8.09 -6.99 1.03
N MET A 167 6.90 -6.56 1.49
CA MET A 167 5.98 -7.45 2.20
C MET A 167 5.41 -8.54 1.30
N LEU A 168 5.04 -8.22 0.06
CA LEU A 168 4.53 -9.20 -0.90
C LEU A 168 5.62 -10.20 -1.29
N ASN A 169 6.81 -9.73 -1.68
CA ASN A 169 7.91 -10.60 -2.09
C ASN A 169 8.40 -11.46 -0.91
N ALA A 170 8.51 -10.89 0.29
CA ALA A 170 8.86 -11.67 1.48
C ALA A 170 7.78 -12.71 1.81
N THR A 171 6.50 -12.36 1.76
CA THR A 171 5.40 -13.30 2.03
C THR A 171 5.40 -14.44 1.02
N ALA A 172 5.52 -14.14 -0.28
CA ALA A 172 5.59 -15.15 -1.33
C ALA A 172 6.79 -16.08 -1.14
N ALA A 173 7.98 -15.52 -0.87
CA ALA A 173 9.19 -16.29 -0.61
C ALA A 173 9.03 -17.18 0.64
N GLY A 174 8.47 -16.63 1.71
CA GLY A 174 8.19 -17.37 2.93
C GLY A 174 7.18 -18.49 2.73
N MET A 175 6.14 -18.28 1.93
CA MET A 175 5.19 -19.34 1.56
C MET A 175 5.87 -20.47 0.79
N LEU A 176 6.68 -20.15 -0.22
CA LEU A 176 7.43 -21.16 -1.00
C LEU A 176 8.41 -21.96 -0.13
N LEU A 177 9.05 -21.30 0.83
CA LEU A 177 10.00 -21.92 1.75
C LEU A 177 9.30 -22.62 2.94
N ASN A 178 7.97 -22.62 3.01
CA ASN A 178 7.20 -23.07 4.17
C ASN A 178 7.72 -22.46 5.49
N TRP A 179 8.05 -21.17 5.44
CA TRP A 179 8.50 -20.36 6.56
C TRP A 179 7.35 -20.18 7.55
N ARG A 180 7.24 -21.09 8.52
CA ARG A 180 6.27 -20.99 9.63
C ARG A 180 6.96 -20.62 10.93
N GLY A 181 7.54 -19.42 11.00
CA GLY A 181 8.23 -18.91 12.19
C GLY A 181 9.30 -19.84 12.77
N LYS A 182 9.87 -20.76 11.96
CA LYS A 182 10.82 -21.77 12.42
C LYS A 182 12.15 -21.12 12.80
N ARG A 183 12.72 -21.62 13.91
CA ARG A 183 14.00 -21.20 14.48
C ARG A 183 15.12 -21.37 13.44
N ASN A 184 15.74 -20.24 13.12
CA ASN A 184 16.75 -20.00 12.09
C ASN A 184 17.79 -21.10 11.88
N LYS A 185 17.89 -21.61 10.64
CA LYS A 185 19.19 -21.96 10.06
C LYS A 185 19.61 -20.79 9.16
N PRO A 186 20.87 -20.32 9.20
CA PRO A 186 21.35 -19.23 8.35
C PRO A 186 21.10 -19.50 6.86
N ALA A 187 21.15 -20.76 6.44
CA ALA A 187 20.79 -21.19 5.08
C ALA A 187 19.34 -20.83 4.70
N ALA A 188 18.36 -20.99 5.60
CA ALA A 188 16.97 -20.67 5.30
C ALA A 188 16.77 -19.15 5.14
N PHE A 189 17.44 -18.35 5.97
CA PHE A 189 17.43 -16.89 5.85
C PHE A 189 18.09 -16.42 4.54
N LEU A 190 19.23 -17.01 4.17
CA LEU A 190 19.88 -16.74 2.89
C LEU A 190 18.94 -17.07 1.72
N MET A 191 18.29 -18.24 1.74
CA MET A 191 17.30 -18.60 0.72
C MET A 191 16.16 -17.58 0.64
N LEU A 192 15.62 -17.14 1.78
CA LEU A 192 14.57 -16.12 1.82
C LEU A 192 15.02 -14.83 1.11
N VAL A 193 16.23 -14.35 1.42
CA VAL A 193 16.80 -13.15 0.78
C VAL A 193 16.99 -13.37 -0.72
N LEU A 194 17.50 -14.53 -1.14
CA LEU A 194 17.68 -14.85 -2.56
C LEU A 194 16.36 -14.88 -3.32
N TYR A 195 15.29 -15.44 -2.75
CA TYR A 195 13.95 -15.43 -3.36
C TYR A 195 13.37 -14.02 -3.44
N ILE A 196 13.54 -13.19 -2.41
CA ILE A 196 13.12 -11.78 -2.45
C ILE A 196 13.84 -11.05 -3.59
N LEU A 197 15.16 -11.20 -3.70
CA LEU A 197 15.96 -10.59 -4.78
C LEU A 197 15.56 -11.11 -6.16
N LEU A 198 15.26 -12.42 -6.28
CA LEU A 198 14.76 -13.02 -7.51
C LEU A 198 13.42 -12.39 -7.93
N PHE A 199 12.47 -12.24 -7.01
CA PHE A 199 11.19 -11.60 -7.32
C PHE A 199 11.34 -10.14 -7.74
N PHE A 200 12.17 -9.36 -7.04
CA PHE A 200 12.49 -8.00 -7.46
C PHE A 200 13.13 -7.95 -8.85
N SER A 201 14.00 -8.91 -9.18
CA SER A 201 14.65 -8.98 -10.50
C SER A 201 13.64 -9.28 -11.61
N ILE A 202 12.73 -10.23 -11.37
CA ILE A 202 11.63 -10.56 -12.30
C ILE A 202 10.73 -9.34 -12.50
N GLU A 203 10.28 -8.70 -11.42
CA GLU A 203 9.44 -7.50 -11.49
C GLU A 203 10.13 -6.37 -12.25
N TYR A 204 11.42 -6.14 -12.00
CA TYR A 204 12.20 -5.14 -12.72
C TYR A 204 12.23 -5.42 -14.23
N ILE A 205 12.51 -6.67 -14.63
CA ILE A 205 12.55 -7.08 -16.04
C ILE A 205 11.18 -6.88 -16.70
N VAL A 206 10.10 -7.29 -16.02
CA VAL A 206 8.72 -7.13 -16.51
C VAL A 206 8.37 -5.65 -16.69
N LEU A 207 8.69 -4.82 -15.69
CA LEU A 207 8.40 -3.38 -15.75
C LEU A 207 9.28 -2.62 -16.75
N SER A 208 10.50 -3.10 -17.03
CA SER A 208 11.40 -2.46 -17.98
C SER A 208 11.06 -2.77 -19.43
N HIS A 209 10.47 -3.95 -19.71
CA HIS A 209 10.11 -4.40 -21.07
C HIS A 209 8.62 -4.24 -21.41
N GLY A 210 7.75 -4.03 -20.42
CA GLY A 210 6.30 -3.88 -20.62
C GLY A 210 5.84 -2.48 -21.06
N LYS A 211 6.70 -1.69 -21.72
CA LYS A 211 6.40 -0.32 -22.19
C LYS A 211 6.58 -0.16 -23.69
#